data_AF-A0A7Y3X8R9-F1
#
_entry.id   AF-A0A7Y3X8R9-F1
#
_cell.length_a   1.000
_cell.length_b   1.000
_cell.length_c   1.000
_cell.angle_alpha   90.00
_cell.angle_beta   90.00
_cell.angle_gamma   90.00
#
_symmetry.space_group_name_H-M   'P 1'
#
loop_
_entity.id
_entity.type
_entity.pdbx_description
1 polymer ?
#
loop_
_entity_poly.entity_id
_entity_poly.type
_entity_poly.pdbx_seq_one_letter_code
_entity_poly.pdbx_strand_id
1 'polypeptide(L)'
;MIVTCFYRSSPLPTLLAGSEPEEFYAFCDQDDVWSPQKISRAVNFLQKSSDPHMGLYFCRLIFVDSNLRSLGLSPNPRYLDFGNALVECDPCGCTMVFGSKIRDLYVQGKPYDKFSHDGWVHLVATAFGHIVYDAEPQIQFREHSANTSIGHKLKTDPVFRLKFRVKDLLQRLFQNNPIVDFLIQGEAFLKTYPDMPTNQRLLIEELFHLRKPNTQRQRLSYIFNSKVHFNDPLEDWLPI
;
A
#
# COMPACT_ATOMS: atom_id res chain seq x y z
N MET A 1 26.37 0.29 6.19
CA MET A 1 25.13 0.54 5.41
C MET A 1 24.18 1.32 6.29
N ILE A 2 23.62 2.41 5.79
CA ILE A 2 22.80 3.34 6.55
C ILE A 2 21.35 3.14 6.14
N VAL A 3 20.48 2.97 7.14
CA VAL A 3 19.04 3.02 6.95
C VAL A 3 18.50 4.18 7.74
N THR A 4 17.87 5.11 7.04
CA THR A 4 17.28 6.30 7.66
C THR A 4 15.83 6.01 7.99
N CYS A 5 15.44 6.23 9.25
CA CYS A 5 14.10 5.94 9.76
C CYS A 5 13.28 7.23 9.92
N PHE A 6 11.99 7.20 9.57
CA PHE A 6 11.11 8.38 9.60
C PHE A 6 9.79 8.12 10.32
N TYR A 7 9.38 9.07 11.16
CA TYR A 7 8.05 9.11 11.74
C TYR A 7 7.01 9.56 10.72
N ARG A 8 5.89 8.84 10.62
CA ARG A 8 4.78 9.20 9.72
C ARG A 8 4.17 10.56 10.05
N SER A 9 4.27 11.00 11.30
CA SER A 9 3.67 12.24 11.81
C SER A 9 4.52 13.50 11.60
N SER A 10 5.72 13.39 11.01
CA SER A 10 6.63 14.53 10.84
C SER A 10 6.49 15.21 9.47
N PRO A 11 6.47 16.56 9.40
CA PRO A 11 6.44 17.28 8.13
C PRO A 11 7.72 17.02 7.31
N LEU A 12 7.54 16.49 6.10
CA LEU A 12 8.61 15.96 5.25
C LEU A 12 9.73 16.92 4.78
N PRO A 13 9.56 18.26 4.62
CA PRO A 13 10.54 19.09 3.90
C PRO A 13 11.92 19.19 4.56
N THR A 14 12.04 18.93 5.87
CA THR A 14 13.29 19.16 6.59
C THR A 14 14.14 17.89 6.78
N LEU A 15 13.58 16.69 6.56
CA LEU A 15 14.23 15.42 6.90
C LEU A 15 14.68 14.58 5.70
N LEU A 16 14.24 14.89 4.48
CA LEU A 16 14.65 14.19 3.24
C LEU A 16 15.55 14.99 2.31
N ALA A 17 16.02 16.15 2.77
CA ALA A 17 16.88 17.06 2.02
C ALA A 17 18.37 16.69 2.07
N GLY A 18 18.75 15.64 2.80
CA GLY A 18 20.09 15.06 2.78
C GLY A 18 19.97 13.58 2.51
N SER A 19 20.33 13.16 1.31
CA SER A 19 20.27 11.76 0.90
C SER A 19 21.56 11.36 0.23
N GLU A 20 22.19 10.33 0.77
CA GLU A 20 23.27 9.66 0.05
C GLU A 20 22.67 8.71 -1.00
N PRO A 21 23.20 8.65 -2.23
CA PRO A 21 22.61 7.90 -3.35
C PRO A 21 22.36 6.41 -3.08
N GLU A 22 23.06 5.84 -2.09
CA GLU A 22 23.11 4.40 -1.79
C GLU A 22 22.40 4.01 -0.49
N GLU A 23 21.56 4.90 0.06
CA GLU A 23 20.81 4.64 1.30
C GLU A 23 19.49 3.89 1.08
N PHE A 24 19.07 3.21 2.16
CA PHE A 24 17.72 2.68 2.30
C PHE A 24 16.94 3.50 3.34
N TYR A 25 15.62 3.47 3.21
CA TYR A 25 14.70 4.29 3.99
C TYR A 25 13.63 3.39 4.59
N ALA A 26 13.21 3.65 5.83
CA ALA A 26 12.16 2.90 6.51
C ALA A 26 11.22 3.86 7.25
N PHE A 27 9.92 3.55 7.27
CA PHE A 27 9.03 4.23 8.23
C PHE A 27 9.14 3.56 9.60
N CYS A 28 9.08 4.36 10.65
CA CYS A 28 9.04 3.93 12.04
C CYS A 28 8.05 4.78 12.82
N ASP A 29 7.15 4.15 13.55
CA ASP A 29 6.27 4.84 14.50
C ASP A 29 6.70 4.55 15.94
N GLN A 30 6.22 5.36 16.89
CA GLN A 30 6.69 5.30 18.28
C GLN A 30 6.26 4.02 19.02
N ASP A 31 5.20 3.37 18.56
CA ASP A 31 4.59 2.18 19.15
C ASP A 31 4.98 0.88 18.43
N ASP A 32 5.80 0.98 17.38
CA ASP A 32 6.30 -0.16 16.64
C ASP A 32 7.22 -1.04 17.50
N VAL A 33 7.04 -2.36 17.40
CA VAL A 33 7.92 -3.34 18.03
C VAL A 33 8.61 -4.17 16.95
N TRP A 34 9.88 -3.84 16.69
CA TRP A 34 10.69 -4.46 15.64
C TRP A 34 11.50 -5.65 16.15
N SER A 35 11.60 -6.68 15.33
CA SER A 35 12.62 -7.71 15.46
C SER A 35 14.02 -7.09 15.31
N PRO A 36 15.03 -7.53 16.09
CA PRO A 36 16.41 -7.03 15.94
C PRO A 36 16.99 -7.24 14.54
N GLN A 37 16.47 -8.21 13.77
CA GLN A 37 16.94 -8.53 12.42
C GLN A 37 16.18 -7.80 11.31
N LYS A 38 15.12 -7.02 11.61
CA LYS A 38 14.23 -6.42 10.59
C LYS A 38 15.00 -5.71 9.49
N ILE A 39 15.88 -4.79 9.87
CA ILE A 39 16.58 -3.92 8.91
C ILE A 39 17.64 -4.69 8.12
N SER A 40 18.50 -5.48 8.79
CA SER A 40 19.54 -6.25 8.10
C SER A 40 18.95 -7.29 7.16
N ARG A 41 17.82 -7.90 7.52
CA ARG A 41 17.07 -8.84 6.68
C ARG A 41 16.47 -8.15 5.46
N ALA A 42 15.75 -7.04 5.65
CA ALA A 42 15.15 -6.26 4.57
C ALA A 42 16.16 -5.83 3.51
N VAL A 43 17.29 -5.29 3.98
CA VAL A 43 18.42 -4.91 3.15
C VAL A 43 18.96 -6.10 2.35
N ASN A 44 19.17 -7.24 2.99
CA ASN A 44 19.72 -8.44 2.32
C ASN A 44 18.78 -8.90 1.19
N PHE A 45 17.47 -8.82 1.40
CA PHE A 45 16.48 -9.09 0.37
C PHE A 45 16.57 -8.11 -0.79
N LEU A 46 16.61 -6.79 -0.52
CA LEU A 46 16.73 -5.77 -1.57
C LEU A 46 18.02 -5.90 -2.37
N GLN A 47 19.14 -6.20 -1.71
CA GLN A 47 20.44 -6.36 -2.35
C GLN A 47 20.54 -7.56 -3.30
N LYS A 48 19.62 -8.53 -3.19
CA LYS A 48 19.54 -9.66 -4.13
C LYS A 48 18.81 -9.30 -5.43
N SER A 49 18.12 -8.17 -5.48
CA SER A 49 17.45 -7.69 -6.68
C SER A 49 18.43 -7.03 -7.65
N SER A 50 18.05 -6.94 -8.93
CA SER A 50 18.86 -6.32 -9.97
C SER A 50 19.07 -4.81 -9.79
N ASP A 51 18.12 -4.10 -9.16
CA ASP A 51 18.23 -2.69 -8.80
C ASP A 51 17.70 -2.45 -7.37
N PRO A 52 18.53 -2.65 -6.34
CA PRO A 52 18.10 -2.54 -4.93
C PRO A 52 17.46 -1.19 -4.60
N HIS A 53 17.85 -0.12 -5.30
CA HIS A 53 17.37 1.23 -5.02
C HIS A 53 15.99 1.51 -5.64
N MET A 54 15.55 0.69 -6.59
CA MET A 54 14.18 0.65 -7.12
C MET A 54 13.30 -0.40 -6.41
N GLY A 55 13.75 -0.95 -5.29
CA GLY A 55 13.01 -1.95 -4.53
C GLY A 55 12.25 -1.38 -3.35
N LEU A 56 11.07 -1.95 -3.10
CA LEU A 56 10.35 -1.84 -1.82
C LEU A 56 10.28 -3.24 -1.20
N TYR A 57 10.90 -3.39 -0.04
CA TYR A 57 10.73 -4.55 0.83
C TYR A 57 9.59 -4.31 1.80
N PHE A 58 8.82 -5.35 2.07
CA PHE A 58 7.98 -5.42 3.26
C PHE A 58 7.81 -6.86 3.75
N CYS A 59 7.57 -7.02 5.04
CA CYS A 59 7.37 -8.33 5.66
C CYS A 59 5.96 -8.54 6.18
N ARG A 60 5.64 -9.79 6.50
CA ARG A 60 4.44 -10.19 7.22
C ARG A 60 4.37 -9.55 8.62
N LEU A 61 3.15 -9.36 9.12
CA LEU A 61 2.88 -8.83 10.46
C LEU A 61 2.45 -9.93 11.43
N ILE A 62 2.88 -9.80 12.69
CA ILE A 62 2.20 -10.43 13.83
C ILE A 62 1.31 -9.37 14.47
N PHE A 63 0.00 -9.61 14.48
CA PHE A 63 -0.92 -8.78 15.27
C PHE A 63 -0.76 -9.12 16.75
N VAL A 64 -0.69 -8.10 17.60
CA VAL A 64 -0.59 -8.26 19.04
C VAL A 64 -1.58 -7.37 19.79
N ASP A 65 -1.99 -7.83 20.98
CA ASP A 65 -2.78 -7.01 21.91
C ASP A 65 -1.93 -5.96 22.64
N SER A 66 -2.55 -5.18 23.53
CA SER A 66 -1.86 -4.15 24.32
C SER A 66 -0.76 -4.69 25.24
N ASN A 67 -0.78 -6.00 25.56
CA ASN A 67 0.19 -6.70 26.38
C ASN A 67 1.21 -7.50 25.53
N LEU A 68 1.30 -7.24 24.22
CA LEU A 68 2.17 -7.94 23.27
C LEU A 68 1.87 -9.44 23.12
N ARG A 69 0.66 -9.90 23.45
CA ARG A 69 0.24 -11.27 23.18
C ARG A 69 -0.21 -11.39 21.72
N SER A 70 0.28 -12.42 21.04
CA SER A 70 -0.05 -12.68 19.64
C SER A 70 -1.56 -12.93 19.47
N LEU A 71 -2.16 -12.20 18.53
CA LEU A 71 -3.53 -12.37 18.07
C LEU A 71 -3.60 -13.19 16.77
N GLY A 72 -2.49 -13.28 16.02
CA GLY A 72 -2.41 -13.98 14.76
C GLY A 72 -1.46 -13.29 13.78
N LEU A 73 -1.27 -13.92 12.61
CA LEU A 73 -0.48 -13.35 11.52
C LEU A 73 -1.39 -12.64 10.51
N SER A 74 -0.88 -11.61 9.84
CA SER A 74 -1.52 -11.10 8.63
C SER A 74 -1.59 -12.19 7.55
N PRO A 75 -2.56 -12.16 6.62
CA PRO A 75 -2.53 -13.04 5.46
C PRO A 75 -1.31 -12.76 4.59
N ASN A 76 -0.88 -13.76 3.81
CA ASN A 76 0.08 -13.51 2.73
C ASN A 76 -0.66 -12.83 1.57
N PRO A 77 -0.06 -11.82 0.91
CA PRO A 77 -0.62 -11.24 -0.29
C PRO A 77 -0.60 -12.28 -1.43
N ARG A 78 -1.66 -12.28 -2.23
CA ARG A 78 -1.81 -13.07 -3.45
C ARG A 78 -1.27 -12.32 -4.66
N TYR A 79 -1.45 -11.00 -4.68
CA TYR A 79 -1.05 -10.12 -5.75
C TYR A 79 -0.25 -8.95 -5.19
N LEU A 80 0.77 -8.52 -5.94
CA LEU A 80 1.67 -7.42 -5.56
C LEU A 80 2.01 -6.54 -6.76
N ASP A 81 1.11 -6.52 -7.74
CA ASP A 81 1.24 -5.69 -8.92
C ASP A 81 0.55 -4.33 -8.74
N PHE A 82 0.76 -3.46 -9.71
CA PHE A 82 0.19 -2.12 -9.70
C PHE A 82 -1.35 -2.10 -9.73
N GLY A 83 -1.97 -3.08 -10.38
CA GLY A 83 -3.42 -3.22 -10.42
C GLY A 83 -3.99 -3.45 -9.03
N ASN A 84 -3.33 -4.28 -8.22
CA ASN A 84 -3.65 -4.43 -6.81
C ASN A 84 -3.37 -3.16 -5.99
N ALA A 85 -2.20 -2.55 -6.16
CA ALA A 85 -1.80 -1.34 -5.42
C ALA A 85 -2.74 -0.14 -5.61
N LEU A 86 -3.50 -0.09 -6.71
CA LEU A 86 -4.51 0.94 -6.94
C LEU A 86 -5.69 0.85 -5.98
N VAL A 87 -6.05 -0.35 -5.53
CA VAL A 87 -7.27 -0.61 -4.74
C VAL A 87 -7.01 -1.12 -3.32
N GLU A 88 -5.80 -1.62 -3.05
CA GLU A 88 -5.40 -2.12 -1.75
C GLU A 88 -3.95 -1.71 -1.42
N CYS A 89 -3.69 -1.44 -0.14
CA CYS A 89 -2.34 -1.28 0.38
C CYS A 89 -2.01 -2.48 1.26
N ASP A 90 -1.18 -3.40 0.76
CA ASP A 90 -0.70 -4.55 1.53
C ASP A 90 0.42 -4.18 2.52
N PRO A 91 1.43 -3.37 2.15
CA PRO A 91 2.46 -2.97 3.08
C PRO A 91 1.86 -2.06 4.16
N CYS A 92 2.24 -2.30 5.41
CA CYS A 92 2.11 -1.31 6.47
C CYS A 92 3.46 -0.60 6.59
N GLY A 93 3.48 0.72 6.76
CA GLY A 93 4.70 1.51 6.79
C GLY A 93 5.78 0.96 7.72
N CYS A 94 5.40 0.44 8.89
CA CYS A 94 6.34 -0.16 9.84
C CYS A 94 7.04 -1.42 9.34
N THR A 95 6.50 -2.11 8.32
CA THR A 95 7.14 -3.25 7.65
C THR A 95 8.03 -2.84 6.49
N MET A 96 7.91 -1.61 6.01
CA MET A 96 8.55 -1.15 4.77
C MET A 96 10.03 -0.80 4.98
N VAL A 97 10.84 -1.19 3.99
CA VAL A 97 12.18 -0.65 3.74
C VAL A 97 12.31 -0.46 2.23
N PHE A 98 12.73 0.71 1.76
CA PHE A 98 12.78 1.01 0.33
C PHE A 98 14.04 1.79 -0.05
N GLY A 99 14.42 1.67 -1.31
CA GLY A 99 15.60 2.32 -1.86
C GLY A 99 15.48 3.83 -2.06
N SER A 100 16.63 4.48 -2.22
CA SER A 100 16.78 5.91 -2.48
C SER A 100 15.96 6.41 -3.68
N LYS A 101 15.91 5.68 -4.80
CA LYS A 101 15.14 6.08 -5.99
C LYS A 101 13.63 6.03 -5.76
N ILE A 102 13.14 5.04 -5.00
CA ILE A 102 11.74 4.98 -4.55
C ILE A 102 11.44 6.18 -3.64
N ARG A 103 12.37 6.56 -2.75
CA ARG A 103 12.25 7.75 -1.91
C ARG A 103 12.15 9.02 -2.75
N ASP A 104 13.00 9.20 -3.77
CA ASP A 104 12.99 10.39 -4.63
C ASP A 104 11.65 10.56 -5.34
N LEU A 105 11.12 9.48 -5.92
CA LEU A 105 9.79 9.47 -6.54
C LEU A 105 8.71 9.79 -5.51
N TYR A 106 8.76 9.20 -4.32
CA TYR A 106 7.81 9.50 -3.24
C TYR A 106 7.84 10.99 -2.83
N VAL A 107 9.03 11.59 -2.68
CA VAL A 107 9.19 13.02 -2.34
C VAL A 107 8.63 13.92 -3.43
N GLN A 108 8.85 13.58 -4.71
CA GLN A 108 8.27 14.31 -5.84
C GLN A 108 6.73 14.39 -5.73
N GLY A 109 6.08 13.31 -5.27
CA GLY A 109 4.62 13.22 -5.24
C GLY A 109 3.93 13.97 -4.11
N LYS A 110 4.66 14.33 -3.05
CA LYS A 110 4.14 15.12 -1.94
C LYS A 110 2.74 14.70 -1.42
N PRO A 111 2.50 13.42 -1.05
CA PRO A 111 1.15 12.89 -0.77
C PRO A 111 0.50 13.39 0.54
N TYR A 112 1.11 14.35 1.26
CA TYR A 112 1.00 14.64 2.69
C TYR A 112 -0.40 14.80 3.28
N ASP A 113 -1.37 15.25 2.49
CA ASP A 113 -2.65 15.71 3.04
C ASP A 113 -3.86 14.89 2.57
N LYS A 114 -3.66 13.99 1.61
CA LYS A 114 -4.78 13.34 0.91
C LYS A 114 -4.68 11.82 0.81
N PHE A 115 -3.46 11.26 0.85
CA PHE A 115 -3.25 9.84 0.63
C PHE A 115 -2.37 9.24 1.72
N SER A 116 -2.54 7.95 1.97
CA SER A 116 -1.66 7.24 2.89
C SER A 116 -0.23 7.21 2.36
N HIS A 117 0.74 7.44 3.25
CA HIS A 117 2.16 7.33 2.92
C HIS A 117 2.52 5.94 2.39
N ASP A 118 2.05 4.91 3.09
CA ASP A 118 2.26 3.50 2.74
C ASP A 118 1.74 3.20 1.33
N GLY A 119 0.49 3.60 1.04
CA GLY A 119 -0.15 3.37 -0.25
C GLY A 119 0.57 4.12 -1.37
N TRP A 120 1.06 5.34 -1.11
CA TRP A 120 1.80 6.09 -2.13
C TRP A 120 3.15 5.45 -2.44
N VAL A 121 3.91 5.02 -1.43
CA VAL A 121 5.17 4.29 -1.65
C VAL A 121 4.91 2.94 -2.34
N HIS A 122 3.83 2.24 -1.98
CA HIS A 122 3.40 1.00 -2.64
C HIS A 122 3.10 1.22 -4.13
N LEU A 123 2.35 2.28 -4.49
CA LEU A 123 2.08 2.66 -5.87
C LEU A 123 3.35 3.02 -6.64
N VAL A 124 4.24 3.82 -6.04
CA VAL A 124 5.51 4.20 -6.67
C VAL A 124 6.34 2.96 -6.96
N ALA A 125 6.49 2.04 -6.00
CA ALA A 125 7.29 0.84 -6.16
C ALA A 125 6.70 -0.14 -7.18
N THR A 126 5.38 -0.34 -7.19
CA THR A 126 4.73 -1.21 -8.19
C THR A 126 4.67 -0.59 -9.59
N ALA A 127 4.66 0.74 -9.70
CA ALA A 127 4.66 1.44 -10.98
C ALA A 127 6.03 1.47 -11.64
N PHE A 128 7.08 1.82 -10.88
CA PHE A 128 8.40 2.13 -11.43
C PHE A 128 9.47 1.09 -11.10
N GLY A 129 9.28 0.33 -10.03
CA GLY A 129 10.30 -0.53 -9.45
C GLY A 129 9.82 -1.96 -9.29
N HIS A 130 10.14 -2.55 -8.14
CA HIS A 130 9.72 -3.90 -7.80
C HIS A 130 9.45 -4.07 -6.30
N ILE A 131 8.65 -5.08 -5.99
CA ILE A 131 8.28 -5.46 -4.63
C ILE A 131 9.05 -6.70 -4.20
N VAL A 132 9.56 -6.68 -2.97
CA VAL A 132 10.15 -7.86 -2.32
C VAL A 132 9.36 -8.16 -1.05
N TYR A 133 8.56 -9.22 -1.11
CA TYR A 133 7.78 -9.68 0.04
C TYR A 133 8.54 -10.75 0.83
N ASP A 134 8.55 -10.60 2.15
CA ASP A 134 9.06 -11.60 3.09
C ASP A 134 7.95 -12.15 3.99
N ALA A 135 7.69 -13.44 3.84
CA ALA A 135 6.68 -14.14 4.63
C ALA A 135 7.06 -14.31 6.11
N GLU A 136 8.34 -14.12 6.46
CA GLU A 136 8.83 -14.18 7.83
C GLU A 136 8.50 -12.85 8.55
N PRO A 137 7.69 -12.86 9.61
CA PRO A 137 7.31 -11.63 10.29
C PRO A 137 8.49 -11.01 11.05
N GLN A 138 8.70 -9.71 10.87
CA GLN A 138 9.74 -8.96 11.59
C GLN A 138 9.16 -7.85 12.48
N ILE A 139 7.84 -7.74 12.58
CA ILE A 139 7.13 -6.67 13.29
C ILE A 139 5.97 -7.25 14.10
N GLN A 140 5.85 -6.82 15.35
CA GLN A 140 4.66 -6.97 16.16
C GLN A 140 3.84 -5.68 16.08
N PHE A 141 2.66 -5.75 15.46
CA PHE A 141 1.77 -4.62 15.23
C PHE A 141 0.66 -4.61 16.27
N ARG A 142 0.66 -3.57 17.12
CA ARG A 142 -0.41 -3.38 18.10
C ARG A 142 -1.67 -2.92 17.40
N GLU A 143 -2.77 -3.60 17.66
CA GLU A 143 -4.07 -3.09 17.24
C GLU A 143 -4.56 -1.99 18.16
N HIS A 144 -4.85 -0.84 17.58
CA HIS A 144 -5.52 0.26 18.25
C HIS A 144 -6.90 0.45 17.62
N SER A 145 -7.88 0.90 18.39
CA SER A 145 -9.26 1.11 17.91
C SER A 145 -9.35 2.12 16.75
N ALA A 146 -8.30 2.93 16.55
CA ALA A 146 -8.15 3.86 15.45
C ALA A 146 -7.63 3.22 14.14
N ASN A 147 -7.05 2.01 14.18
CA ASN A 147 -6.46 1.33 13.01
C ASN A 147 -7.53 0.54 12.23
N THR A 148 -8.62 1.21 11.85
CA THR A 148 -9.83 0.63 11.26
C THR A 148 -9.62 -0.06 9.92
N SER A 149 -8.49 0.09 9.24
CA SER A 149 -8.19 -0.55 7.94
C SER A 149 -7.18 -1.70 8.01
N ILE A 150 -6.46 -1.88 9.12
CA ILE A 150 -5.35 -2.85 9.26
C ILE A 150 -5.68 -3.97 10.28
N GLY A 151 -6.78 -3.86 11.02
CA GLY A 151 -7.10 -4.78 12.11
C GLY A 151 -7.20 -6.26 11.70
N HIS A 152 -6.70 -7.14 12.57
CA HIS A 152 -6.66 -8.59 12.45
C HIS A 152 -7.99 -9.17 11.99
N LYS A 153 -9.10 -8.78 12.62
CA LYS A 153 -10.44 -9.29 12.24
C LYS A 153 -10.80 -8.98 10.80
N LEU A 154 -10.45 -7.80 10.29
CA LEU A 154 -10.67 -7.50 8.87
C LEU A 154 -9.80 -8.37 7.98
N LYS A 155 -8.58 -8.71 8.40
CA LYS A 155 -7.63 -9.50 7.61
C LYS A 155 -7.79 -11.03 7.78
N THR A 156 -8.48 -11.51 8.82
CA THR A 156 -8.61 -12.96 9.11
C THR A 156 -10.04 -13.49 9.25
N ASP A 157 -11.05 -12.65 9.44
CA ASP A 157 -12.46 -13.06 9.56
C ASP A 157 -13.27 -12.62 8.31
N PRO A 158 -13.59 -13.54 7.38
CA PRO A 158 -14.31 -13.23 6.16
C PRO A 158 -15.72 -12.68 6.41
N VAL A 159 -16.40 -13.14 7.47
CA VAL A 159 -17.77 -12.69 7.80
C VAL A 159 -17.73 -11.26 8.33
N PHE A 160 -16.76 -10.96 9.19
CA PHE A 160 -16.55 -9.60 9.69
C PHE A 160 -16.16 -8.64 8.55
N ARG A 161 -15.25 -9.06 7.67
CA ARG A 161 -14.85 -8.31 6.46
C ARG A 161 -16.04 -8.01 5.57
N LEU A 162 -16.85 -9.01 5.24
CA LEU A 162 -18.03 -8.83 4.39
C LEU A 162 -19.03 -7.85 5.02
N LYS A 163 -19.31 -7.97 6.32
CA LYS A 163 -20.17 -7.03 7.05
C LYS A 163 -19.63 -5.60 7.01
N PHE A 164 -18.32 -5.44 7.20
CA PHE A 164 -17.67 -4.13 7.14
C PHE A 164 -17.78 -3.51 5.75
N ARG A 165 -17.53 -4.29 4.68
CA ARG A 165 -17.64 -3.85 3.29
C ARG A 165 -19.08 -3.51 2.90
N VAL A 166 -20.06 -4.32 3.29
CA VAL A 166 -21.48 -4.02 3.04
C VAL A 166 -21.89 -2.74 3.76
N LYS A 167 -21.46 -2.55 5.01
CA LYS A 167 -21.71 -1.31 5.75
C LYS A 167 -21.09 -0.09 5.05
N ASP A 168 -19.84 -0.19 4.62
CA ASP A 168 -19.14 0.86 3.88
C ASP A 168 -19.83 1.16 2.53
N LEU A 169 -20.21 0.14 1.77
CA LEU A 169 -20.99 0.29 0.53
C LEU A 169 -22.34 0.98 0.77
N LEU A 170 -23.10 0.56 1.79
CA LEU A 170 -24.37 1.20 2.13
C LEU A 170 -24.14 2.65 2.57
N GLN A 171 -23.12 2.92 3.38
CA GLN A 171 -22.75 4.29 3.74
C GLN A 171 -22.46 5.14 2.50
N ARG A 172 -21.72 4.62 1.52
CA ARG A 172 -21.43 5.31 0.24
C ARG A 172 -22.67 5.54 -0.62
N LEU A 173 -23.64 4.63 -0.60
CA LEU A 173 -24.89 4.77 -1.35
C LEU A 173 -25.86 5.78 -0.71
N PHE A 174 -25.87 5.86 0.62
CA PHE A 174 -26.79 6.72 1.38
C PHE A 174 -26.20 8.07 1.80
N GLN A 175 -24.88 8.21 1.84
CA GLN A 175 -24.19 9.47 2.09
C GLN A 175 -23.68 10.04 0.76
N ASN A 176 -23.92 11.33 0.50
CA ASN A 176 -23.42 12.07 -0.67
C ASN A 176 -21.89 12.28 -0.68
N ASN A 177 -21.11 11.33 -0.15
CA ASN A 177 -19.63 11.36 -0.16
C ASN A 177 -19.10 10.23 -1.05
N PRO A 178 -19.15 10.37 -2.38
CA PRO A 178 -18.63 9.38 -3.31
C PRO A 178 -17.14 9.67 -3.55
N ILE A 179 -16.32 9.61 -2.51
CA ILE A 179 -14.87 9.62 -2.70
C ILE A 179 -14.49 8.15 -2.93
N VAL A 180 -14.41 7.77 -4.20
CA VAL A 180 -13.68 6.56 -4.58
C VAL A 180 -12.21 6.91 -4.41
N ASP A 181 -11.68 6.72 -3.19
CA ASP A 181 -10.31 7.08 -2.80
C ASP A 181 -9.29 6.64 -3.85
N PHE A 182 -9.49 5.46 -4.43
CA PHE A 182 -8.62 4.84 -5.42
C PHE A 182 -8.55 5.58 -6.76
N LEU A 183 -9.68 6.10 -7.28
CA LEU A 183 -9.69 6.84 -8.55
C LEU A 183 -9.11 8.24 -8.39
N ILE A 184 -9.37 8.88 -7.25
CA ILE A 184 -8.77 10.17 -6.92
C ILE A 184 -7.27 10.02 -6.71
N GLN A 185 -6.85 8.92 -6.07
CA GLN A 185 -5.45 8.54 -5.94
C GLN A 185 -4.80 8.28 -7.31
N GLY A 186 -5.46 7.51 -8.18
CA GLY A 186 -4.99 7.28 -9.56
C GLY A 186 -4.88 8.56 -10.38
N GLU A 187 -5.82 9.50 -10.24
CA GLU A 187 -5.77 10.81 -10.91
C GLU A 187 -4.58 11.63 -10.45
N ALA A 188 -4.40 11.70 -9.13
CA ALA A 188 -3.28 12.39 -8.52
C ALA A 188 -1.95 11.76 -8.96
N PHE A 189 -1.89 10.43 -9.03
CA PHE A 189 -0.70 9.70 -9.45
C PHE A 189 -0.33 10.00 -10.91
N LEU A 190 -1.28 9.97 -11.84
CA LEU A 190 -1.07 10.35 -13.25
C LEU A 190 -0.57 11.79 -13.40
N LYS A 191 -1.15 12.73 -12.63
CA LYS A 191 -0.72 14.14 -12.66
C LYS A 191 0.69 14.33 -12.11
N THR A 192 1.05 13.52 -11.11
CA THR A 192 2.35 13.60 -10.44
C THR A 192 3.47 13.01 -11.30
N TYR A 193 3.19 11.88 -11.97
CA TYR A 193 4.17 11.13 -12.74
C TYR A 193 3.73 10.95 -14.20
N PRO A 194 3.86 11.99 -15.04
CA PRO A 194 3.46 11.90 -16.45
C PRO A 194 4.26 10.84 -17.23
N ASP A 195 5.50 10.57 -16.80
CA ASP A 195 6.45 9.64 -17.42
C ASP A 195 6.34 8.20 -16.86
N MET A 196 5.26 7.86 -16.16
CA MET A 196 5.06 6.51 -15.65
C MET A 196 4.95 5.48 -16.79
N PRO A 197 5.31 4.19 -16.56
CA PRO A 197 5.25 3.17 -17.60
C PRO A 197 3.87 3.04 -18.24
N THR A 198 3.85 2.94 -19.56
CA THR A 198 2.62 2.99 -20.38
C THR A 198 1.59 1.93 -19.96
N ASN A 199 2.02 0.72 -19.64
CA ASN A 199 1.13 -0.35 -19.17
C ASN A 199 0.39 0.03 -17.88
N GLN A 200 1.07 0.68 -16.94
CA GLN A 200 0.48 1.13 -15.68
C GLN A 200 -0.45 2.32 -15.89
N ARG A 201 -0.06 3.23 -16.77
CA ARG A 201 -0.89 4.38 -17.17
C ARG A 201 -2.22 3.94 -17.77
N LEU A 202 -2.17 2.96 -18.69
CA LEU A 202 -3.37 2.43 -19.35
C LEU A 202 -4.37 1.82 -18.37
N LEU A 203 -3.90 1.21 -17.27
CA LEU A 203 -4.79 0.69 -16.22
C LEU A 203 -5.61 1.81 -15.57
N ILE A 204 -4.96 2.92 -15.20
CA ILE A 204 -5.65 4.05 -14.58
C ILE A 204 -6.62 4.70 -15.58
N GLU A 205 -6.19 4.90 -16.83
CA GLU A 205 -7.03 5.48 -17.89
C GLU A 205 -8.25 4.61 -18.20
N GLU A 206 -8.11 3.28 -18.16
CA GLU A 206 -9.21 2.33 -18.29
C GLU A 206 -10.23 2.50 -17.15
N LEU A 207 -9.77 2.62 -15.90
CA LEU A 207 -10.65 2.88 -14.75
C LEU A 207 -11.41 4.22 -14.90
N PHE A 208 -10.74 5.28 -15.39
CA PHE A 208 -11.40 6.55 -15.67
C PHE A 208 -12.45 6.44 -16.77
N HIS A 209 -12.15 5.68 -17.82
CA HIS A 209 -13.10 5.43 -18.90
C HIS A 209 -14.35 4.73 -18.36
N LEU A 210 -14.17 3.68 -17.57
CA LEU A 210 -15.26 2.92 -16.94
C LEU A 210 -16.11 3.79 -16.01
N ARG A 211 -15.61 4.88 -15.44
CA ARG A 211 -16.44 5.80 -14.63
C ARG A 211 -17.48 6.59 -15.43
N LYS A 212 -17.37 6.69 -16.77
CA LYS A 212 -18.31 7.49 -17.59
C LYS A 212 -19.74 6.89 -17.58
N PRO A 213 -20.82 7.69 -17.64
CA PRO A 213 -22.21 7.21 -17.50
C PRO A 213 -22.64 6.13 -18.49
N ASN A 214 -22.08 6.13 -19.70
CA ASN A 214 -22.53 5.27 -20.82
C ASN A 214 -21.73 3.95 -20.95
N THR A 215 -21.04 3.52 -19.89
CA THR A 215 -20.12 2.36 -19.93
C THR A 215 -20.62 1.14 -19.16
N GLN A 216 -21.90 1.10 -18.80
CA GLN A 216 -22.47 0.06 -17.91
C GLN A 216 -22.18 -1.38 -18.37
N ARG A 217 -22.29 -1.66 -19.68
CA ARG A 217 -21.95 -2.97 -20.26
C ARG A 217 -20.46 -3.29 -20.16
N GLN A 218 -19.60 -2.29 -20.33
CA GLN A 218 -18.15 -2.43 -20.23
C GLN A 218 -17.72 -2.65 -18.77
N ARG A 219 -18.37 -1.98 -17.81
CA ARG A 219 -18.16 -2.24 -16.37
C ARG A 219 -18.48 -3.68 -16.02
N LEU A 220 -19.64 -4.18 -16.46
CA LEU A 220 -20.02 -5.57 -16.25
C LEU A 220 -19.01 -6.54 -16.86
N SER A 221 -18.51 -6.29 -18.08
CA SER A 221 -17.47 -7.13 -18.66
C SER A 221 -16.11 -7.03 -17.95
N TYR A 222 -15.80 -5.86 -17.39
CA TYR A 222 -14.55 -5.60 -16.70
C TYR A 222 -14.44 -6.41 -15.40
N ILE A 223 -15.54 -6.59 -14.67
CA ILE A 223 -15.57 -7.44 -13.45
C ILE A 223 -15.01 -8.84 -13.72
N PHE A 224 -15.25 -9.41 -14.90
CA PHE A 224 -14.81 -10.77 -15.23
C PHE A 224 -13.39 -10.85 -15.81
N ASN A 225 -12.79 -9.72 -16.23
CA ASN A 225 -11.47 -9.66 -16.86
C ASN A 225 -10.61 -8.53 -16.26
N SER A 226 -10.85 -8.20 -15.00
CA SER A 226 -10.26 -7.04 -14.38
C SER A 226 -8.76 -7.24 -14.20
N LYS A 227 -7.97 -6.25 -14.61
CA LYS A 227 -6.54 -6.19 -14.28
C LYS A 227 -6.29 -5.53 -12.91
N VAL A 228 -7.33 -4.96 -12.32
CA VAL A 228 -7.35 -4.36 -10.97
C VAL A 228 -8.08 -5.30 -10.04
N HIS A 229 -7.44 -5.75 -8.98
CA HIS A 229 -7.93 -6.88 -8.19
C HIS A 229 -7.53 -6.76 -6.72
N PHE A 230 -8.36 -7.29 -5.84
CA PHE A 230 -8.06 -7.37 -4.41
C PHE A 230 -7.32 -8.67 -4.10
N ASN A 231 -6.65 -8.73 -2.95
CA ASN A 231 -6.07 -10.01 -2.51
C ASN A 231 -7.12 -11.03 -2.09
N ASP A 232 -8.29 -10.57 -1.67
CA ASP A 232 -9.45 -11.41 -1.41
C ASP A 232 -10.31 -11.56 -2.69
N PRO A 233 -10.44 -12.78 -3.25
CA PRO A 233 -11.29 -13.02 -4.43
C PRO A 233 -12.77 -12.67 -4.20
N LEU A 234 -13.22 -12.68 -2.94
CA LEU A 234 -14.57 -12.26 -2.56
C LEU A 234 -14.72 -10.73 -2.60
N GLU A 235 -13.72 -9.96 -3.01
CA GLU A 235 -13.78 -8.52 -3.14
C GLU A 235 -13.66 -8.03 -4.59
N ASP A 236 -13.26 -8.90 -5.54
CA ASP A 236 -13.12 -8.57 -6.96
C ASP A 236 -14.47 -8.15 -7.63
N TRP A 237 -15.60 -8.50 -7.01
CA TRP A 237 -16.94 -8.11 -7.44
C TRP A 237 -17.39 -6.70 -7.00
N LEU A 238 -16.61 -6.01 -6.16
CA LEU A 238 -16.98 -4.67 -5.68
C LEU A 238 -16.85 -3.70 -6.87
N PRO A 239 -17.94 -3.02 -7.26
CA PRO A 239 -17.91 -2.16 -8.44
C PRO A 239 -16.92 -1.01 -8.25
N ILE A 240 -16.01 -0.88 -9.21
CA ILE A 240 -15.23 0.34 -9.51
C ILE A 240 -16.18 1.47 -9.94
#